data_AF-A0A9J6H383-F1
#
_entry.id   AF-A0A9J6H383-F1
#
_cell.length_a   1.000
_cell.length_b   1.000
_cell.length_c   1.000
_cell.angle_alpha   90.00
_cell.angle_beta   90.00
_cell.angle_gamma   90.00
#
_symmetry.space_group_name_H-M   'P 1'
#
loop_
_entity.id
_entity.type
_entity.pdbx_description
1 polymer ?
#
loop_
_entity_poly.entity_id
_entity_poly.type
_entity_poly.pdbx_seq_one_letter_code
_entity_poly.pdbx_strand_id
1 'polypeptide(L)'
;MHGREPPASPLGRHPNRPGRGPSLPSLVCPGGEVPDEYRDQLAAKKLWGREGVQKRSVERRGRFELPLRVEEAGSRLRWSFQTAKGDLAFGVRFEPFKVAAGGVAAGEQMLEMHRVPSCSLVPEHGSLVCSRPGTCKRPAS
;
A
#
# COMPACT_ATOMS: atom_id res chain seq x y z
N MET A 1 -37.24 38.00 1.13
CA MET A 1 -38.37 37.05 1.09
C MET A 1 -38.10 36.04 -0.01
N HIS A 2 -38.23 34.74 0.32
CA HIS A 2 -38.23 33.55 -0.56
C HIS A 2 -36.95 33.29 -1.39
N GLY A 3 -36.20 32.19 -1.30
CA GLY A 3 -36.44 30.85 -0.75
C GLY A 3 -36.46 29.81 -1.89
N ARG A 4 -35.61 28.76 -1.76
CA ARG A 4 -35.70 27.38 -2.31
C ARG A 4 -34.57 26.92 -3.27
N GLU A 5 -33.71 26.05 -2.74
CA GLU A 5 -33.30 24.78 -3.39
C GLU A 5 -34.41 23.72 -3.18
N PRO A 6 -34.41 22.49 -3.76
CA PRO A 6 -33.69 21.88 -4.90
C PRO A 6 -34.69 21.16 -5.88
N PRO A 7 -34.31 20.30 -6.87
CA PRO A 7 -34.05 18.87 -6.57
C PRO A 7 -33.02 18.16 -7.47
N ALA A 8 -32.71 16.93 -7.06
CA ALA A 8 -31.78 15.96 -7.65
C ALA A 8 -32.17 15.37 -9.02
N SER A 9 -31.12 14.95 -9.76
CA SER A 9 -30.91 13.83 -10.72
C SER A 9 -32.12 13.15 -11.40
N PRO A 10 -32.04 12.76 -12.70
CA PRO A 10 -31.48 11.42 -13.01
C PRO A 10 -30.81 11.23 -14.40
N LEU A 11 -29.95 10.21 -14.44
CA LEU A 11 -29.59 9.30 -15.54
C LEU A 11 -30.29 9.53 -16.91
N GLY A 12 -29.48 9.74 -17.96
CA GLY A 12 -29.94 9.64 -19.35
C GLY A 12 -28.77 9.53 -20.33
N ARG A 13 -28.55 8.33 -20.87
CA ARG A 13 -27.62 8.06 -21.98
C ARG A 13 -27.95 8.92 -23.20
N HIS A 14 -26.95 9.51 -23.86
CA HIS A 14 -26.90 9.67 -25.32
C HIS A 14 -25.42 9.87 -25.75
N PRO A 15 -25.06 9.61 -27.01
CA PRO A 15 -24.01 8.71 -27.44
C PRO A 15 -22.89 9.53 -28.13
N ASN A 16 -21.78 8.90 -28.48
CA ASN A 16 -20.70 9.53 -29.27
C ASN A 16 -20.07 10.79 -28.64
N ARG A 17 -19.03 10.58 -27.83
CA ARG A 17 -17.96 11.57 -27.68
C ARG A 17 -16.95 11.33 -28.80
N PRO A 18 -16.88 12.16 -29.86
CA PRO A 18 -15.94 11.92 -30.95
C PRO A 18 -14.54 12.40 -30.55
N GLY A 19 -13.54 11.56 -30.85
CA GLY A 19 -12.15 11.96 -31.05
C GLY A 19 -11.33 12.22 -29.81
N ARG A 20 -10.62 11.18 -29.34
CA ARG A 20 -9.28 11.36 -28.77
C ARG A 20 -8.51 12.31 -29.71
N GLY A 21 -8.16 13.51 -29.24
CA GLY A 21 -7.18 14.33 -29.94
C GLY A 21 -5.87 13.54 -30.10
N PRO A 22 -5.08 13.77 -31.16
CA PRO A 22 -3.82 13.06 -31.36
C PRO A 22 -2.92 13.36 -30.16
N SER A 23 -2.61 12.32 -29.37
CA SER A 23 -1.56 12.42 -28.35
C SER A 23 -0.28 12.74 -29.09
N LEU A 24 0.19 13.99 -29.03
CA LEU A 24 1.46 14.42 -29.59
C LEU A 24 2.59 13.75 -28.81
N PRO A 25 3.20 12.65 -29.31
CA PRO A 25 4.19 11.90 -28.55
C PRO A 25 5.50 12.70 -28.41
N SER A 26 5.65 13.74 -29.25
CA SER A 26 6.78 14.67 -29.24
C SER A 26 6.75 15.68 -28.09
N LEU A 27 5.60 15.90 -27.45
CA LEU A 27 5.46 16.86 -26.34
C LEU A 27 5.10 16.18 -25.02
N VAL A 28 4.43 15.03 -25.07
CA VAL A 28 4.00 14.28 -23.89
C VAL A 28 4.39 12.82 -24.08
N CYS A 29 5.42 12.38 -23.36
CA CYS A 29 5.69 10.96 -23.21
C CYS A 29 4.56 10.37 -22.35
N PRO A 30 3.73 9.45 -22.86
CA PRO A 30 2.60 8.90 -22.11
C PRO A 30 3.02 7.94 -20.98
N GLY A 31 4.33 7.83 -20.70
CA GLY A 31 4.90 6.73 -19.96
C GLY A 31 4.93 5.44 -20.80
N GLY A 32 5.66 4.45 -20.32
CA GLY A 32 5.80 3.13 -20.92
C GLY A 32 6.43 2.18 -19.91
N GLU A 33 6.45 0.89 -20.23
CA GLU A 33 7.17 -0.09 -19.41
C GLU A 33 8.67 0.22 -19.45
N VAL A 34 9.28 0.37 -18.28
CA VAL A 34 10.70 0.70 -18.17
C VAL A 34 11.51 -0.57 -18.46
N PRO A 35 12.53 -0.52 -19.33
CA PRO A 35 13.35 -1.68 -19.64
C PRO A 35 13.97 -2.31 -18.38
N ASP A 36 14.05 -3.64 -18.35
CA ASP A 36 14.46 -4.42 -17.18
C ASP A 36 15.84 -4.03 -16.65
N GLU A 37 16.77 -3.66 -17.53
CA GLU A 37 18.12 -3.19 -17.19
C GLU A 37 18.12 -2.00 -16.21
N TYR A 38 17.16 -1.09 -16.34
CA TYR A 38 17.01 0.05 -15.44
C TYR A 38 16.28 -0.34 -14.15
N ARG A 39 15.38 -1.32 -14.22
CA ARG A 39 14.68 -1.88 -13.06
C ARG A 39 15.65 -2.59 -12.12
N ASP A 40 16.61 -3.32 -12.67
CA ASP A 40 17.65 -4.02 -11.91
C ASP A 40 18.62 -3.06 -11.21
N GLN A 41 18.97 -1.94 -11.86
CA GLN A 41 19.77 -0.88 -11.25
C GLN A 41 19.05 -0.20 -10.06
N LEU A 42 17.73 -0.10 -10.12
CA LEU A 42 16.89 0.39 -9.03
C LEU A 42 16.76 -0.65 -7.90
N ALA A 43 16.65 -1.93 -8.24
CA ALA A 43 16.65 -3.03 -7.29
C ALA A 43 17.97 -3.14 -6.51
N ALA A 44 19.10 -2.77 -7.13
CA ALA A 44 20.41 -2.71 -6.49
C ALA A 44 20.54 -1.62 -5.41
N LYS A 45 19.63 -0.64 -5.36
CA LYS A 45 19.63 0.41 -4.32
C LYS A 45 19.11 -0.16 -3.01
N LYS A 46 20.03 -0.76 -2.24
CA LYS A 46 19.76 -1.29 -0.91
C LYS A 46 19.14 -0.24 0.01
N LEU A 47 18.25 -0.68 0.90
CA LEU A 47 17.57 0.22 1.86
C LEU A 47 18.49 0.70 2.99
N TRP A 48 19.65 0.07 3.20
CA TRP A 48 20.49 0.26 4.38
C TRP A 48 21.04 1.67 4.62
N GLY A 49 21.02 2.54 3.61
CA GLY A 49 21.51 3.93 3.67
C GLY A 49 20.45 5.00 3.42
N ARG A 50 19.16 4.63 3.33
CA ARG A 50 18.09 5.63 3.19
C ARG A 50 17.73 6.22 4.55
N GLU A 51 17.44 7.51 4.56
CA GLU A 51 16.94 8.21 5.74
C GLU A 51 15.60 7.60 6.20
N GLY A 52 15.42 7.48 7.52
CA GLY A 52 14.21 6.90 8.11
C GLY A 52 14.13 5.36 8.12
N VAL A 53 15.13 4.64 7.59
CA VAL A 53 15.15 3.18 7.64
C VAL A 53 15.56 2.67 9.02
N GLN A 54 14.68 1.87 9.63
CA GLN A 54 14.92 1.22 10.91
C GLN A 54 15.47 -0.20 10.70
N LYS A 55 16.55 -0.54 11.41
CA LYS A 55 17.14 -1.89 11.42
C LYS A 55 16.65 -2.64 12.65
N ARG A 56 16.17 -3.88 12.44
CA ARG A 56 15.73 -4.78 13.51
C ARG A 56 16.23 -6.19 13.22
N SER A 57 16.64 -6.88 14.28
CA SER A 57 16.98 -8.29 14.24
C SER A 57 15.77 -9.08 14.72
N VAL A 58 15.37 -10.11 13.97
CA VAL A 58 14.33 -11.06 14.35
C VAL A 58 15.01 -12.40 14.57
N GLU A 59 14.76 -13.03 15.72
CA GLU A 59 15.30 -14.34 16.03
C GLU A 59 14.72 -15.42 15.11
N ARG A 60 15.38 -16.57 15.00
CA ARG A 60 14.85 -17.69 14.22
C ARG A 60 13.47 -18.09 14.75
N ARG A 61 12.46 -18.11 13.88
CA ARG A 61 11.04 -18.35 14.22
C ARG A 61 10.43 -17.30 15.15
N GLY A 62 11.12 -16.17 15.34
CA GLY A 62 10.60 -15.01 16.05
C GLY A 62 9.54 -14.29 15.22
N ARG A 63 8.83 -13.37 15.86
CA ARG A 63 7.86 -12.49 15.19
C ARG A 63 8.07 -11.07 15.67
N PHE A 64 8.14 -10.15 14.73
CA PHE A 64 8.19 -8.72 14.96
C PHE A 64 6.88 -8.09 14.47
N GLU A 65 6.27 -7.26 15.31
CA GLU A 65 5.09 -6.49 14.93
C GLU A 65 5.40 -5.00 14.98
N LEU A 66 5.11 -4.30 13.88
CA LEU A 66 5.16 -2.84 13.85
C LEU A 66 3.72 -2.29 13.90
N PRO A 67 3.26 -1.75 15.04
CA PRO A 67 1.96 -1.10 15.15
C PRO A 67 2.02 0.31 14.53
N LEU A 68 1.07 0.61 13.66
CA LEU A 68 0.90 1.91 13.03
C LEU A 68 -0.51 2.41 13.29
N ARG A 69 -0.61 3.53 14.00
CA ARG A 69 -1.87 4.20 14.32
C ARG A 69 -2.34 5.01 13.11
N VAL A 70 -3.48 4.64 12.54
CA VAL A 70 -4.12 5.31 11.40
C VAL A 70 -5.33 6.09 11.91
N GLU A 71 -5.21 7.42 11.97
CA GLU A 71 -6.27 8.30 12.49
C GLU A 71 -7.28 8.68 11.41
N GLU A 72 -6.85 8.74 10.15
CA GLU A 72 -7.67 9.19 9.03
C GLU A 72 -7.97 8.04 8.05
N ALA A 73 -9.25 7.83 7.74
CA ALA A 73 -9.69 6.93 6.69
C ALA A 73 -9.19 7.39 5.31
N GLY A 74 -8.82 6.46 4.44
CA GLY A 74 -8.22 6.76 3.14
C GLY A 74 -6.69 6.94 3.19
N SER A 75 -6.08 6.88 4.38
CA SER A 75 -4.63 6.89 4.54
C SER A 75 -3.98 5.73 3.79
N ARG A 76 -2.86 6.00 3.11
CA ARG A 76 -2.09 4.97 2.39
C ARG A 76 -0.92 4.48 3.23
N LEU A 77 -1.00 3.24 3.70
CA LEU A 77 0.11 2.53 4.29
C LEU A 77 1.09 2.13 3.17
N ARG A 78 2.34 2.59 3.25
CA ARG A 78 3.43 2.16 2.36
C ARG A 78 4.50 1.47 3.17
N TRP A 79 5.05 0.39 2.63
CA TRP A 79 6.17 -0.30 3.24
C TRP A 79 7.29 -0.53 2.23
N SER A 80 8.50 -0.53 2.76
CA SER A 80 9.67 -1.07 2.08
C SER A 80 10.51 -1.81 3.11
N PHE A 81 10.94 -3.03 2.82
CA PHE A 81 11.81 -3.79 3.70
C PHE A 81 12.82 -4.61 2.90
N GLN A 82 13.93 -4.93 3.54
CA GLN A 82 14.99 -5.76 2.99
C GLN A 82 15.60 -6.57 4.14
N THR A 83 15.88 -7.85 3.90
CA THR A 83 16.54 -8.71 4.88
C THR A 83 18.04 -8.76 4.57
N ALA A 84 18.86 -8.99 5.60
CA ALA A 84 20.29 -9.20 5.38
C ALA A 84 20.55 -10.58 4.76
N LYS A 85 19.82 -11.60 5.20
CA LYS A 85 19.88 -12.98 4.71
C LYS A 85 18.52 -13.65 4.92
N GLY A 86 18.16 -14.54 3.99
CA GLY A 86 16.96 -15.36 4.08
C GLY A 86 15.68 -14.65 3.67
N ASP A 87 14.63 -15.45 3.54
CA ASP A 87 13.27 -14.99 3.26
C ASP A 87 12.55 -14.65 4.57
N LEU A 88 11.52 -13.83 4.47
CA LEU A 88 10.67 -13.43 5.60
C LEU A 88 9.21 -13.68 5.23
N ALA A 89 8.39 -14.11 6.20
CA ALA A 89 6.94 -14.07 6.03
C ALA A 89 6.41 -12.70 6.44
N PHE A 90 5.60 -12.11 5.57
CA PHE A 90 5.07 -10.76 5.71
C PHE A 90 3.55 -10.76 5.60
N GLY A 91 2.90 -10.06 6.53
CA GLY A 91 1.46 -9.80 6.46
C GLY A 91 1.08 -8.44 7.05
N VAL A 92 -0.18 -8.07 6.89
CA VAL A 92 -0.76 -6.84 7.47
C VAL A 92 -2.11 -7.17 8.08
N ARG A 93 -2.30 -6.80 9.34
CA ARG A 93 -3.57 -6.93 10.06
C ARG A 93 -4.05 -5.57 10.52
N PHE A 94 -5.35 -5.37 10.51
CA PHE A 94 -6.01 -4.15 10.96
C PHE A 94 -6.83 -4.42 12.21
N GLU A 95 -6.62 -3.60 13.23
CA GLU A 95 -7.38 -3.63 14.48
C GLU A 95 -8.11 -2.30 14.65
N PRO A 96 -9.47 -2.29 14.69
CA PRO A 96 -10.22 -1.05 14.89
C PRO A 96 -9.98 -0.48 16.31
N PHE A 97 -9.99 0.85 16.46
CA PHE A 97 -9.82 1.50 17.77
C PHE A 97 -10.93 1.19 18.78
N LYS A 98 -12.13 0.87 18.28
CA LYS A 98 -13.27 0.42 19.09
C LYS A 98 -13.63 -0.99 18.62
N VAL A 99 -13.41 -1.97 19.49
CA VAL A 99 -13.91 -3.33 19.29
C VAL A 99 -15.42 -3.29 19.55
N ALA A 100 -16.23 -3.75 18.60
CA ALA A 100 -17.67 -3.85 18.81
C ALA A 100 -17.93 -4.79 20.00
N ALA A 101 -18.79 -4.36 20.93
CA ALA A 101 -19.07 -5.09 22.17
C ALA A 101 -19.50 -6.54 21.85
N GLY A 102 -18.66 -7.50 22.23
CA GLY A 102 -18.91 -8.95 22.02
C GLY A 102 -18.09 -9.61 20.91
N GLY A 103 -17.31 -8.85 20.12
CA GLY A 103 -16.43 -9.42 19.09
C GLY A 103 -15.04 -9.78 19.65
N VAL A 104 -14.56 -11.00 19.38
CA VAL A 104 -13.14 -11.32 19.51
C VAL A 104 -12.36 -10.31 18.68
N ALA A 105 -11.34 -9.67 19.26
CA ALA A 105 -10.44 -8.74 18.58
C ALA A 105 -9.51 -9.45 17.56
N ALA A 106 -10.06 -10.35 16.76
CA ALA A 106 -9.38 -10.93 15.62
C ALA A 106 -9.31 -9.84 14.55
N GLY A 107 -8.20 -9.08 14.57
CA GLY A 107 -7.94 -8.02 13.59
C GLY A 107 -8.16 -8.52 12.15
N GLU A 108 -8.79 -7.68 11.35
CA GLU A 108 -9.08 -7.94 9.93
C GLU A 108 -7.75 -8.12 9.18
N GLN A 109 -7.59 -9.25 8.49
CA GLN A 109 -6.39 -9.52 7.72
C GLN A 109 -6.45 -8.74 6.40
N MET A 110 -5.76 -7.61 6.32
CA MET A 110 -5.70 -6.79 5.10
C MET A 110 -4.76 -7.39 4.05
N LEU A 111 -3.68 -8.02 4.51
CA LEU A 111 -2.75 -8.75 3.67
C LEU A 111 -2.40 -10.06 4.36
N GLU A 112 -2.70 -11.17 3.67
CA GLU A 112 -2.36 -12.49 4.15
C GLU A 112 -0.86 -12.66 4.33
N MET A 113 -0.51 -13.35 5.42
CA MET A 113 0.88 -13.67 5.70
C MET A 113 1.40 -14.64 4.65
N HIS A 114 2.29 -14.15 3.80
CA HIS A 114 2.92 -14.95 2.75
C HIS A 114 4.44 -14.85 2.86
N ARG A 115 5.13 -15.90 2.43
CA ARG A 115 6.58 -15.90 2.35
C ARG A 115 7.00 -15.03 1.18
N VAL A 116 7.83 -14.04 1.44
CA VAL A 116 8.37 -13.15 0.41
C VAL A 116 9.77 -13.66 0.05
N PRO A 117 9.93 -14.29 -1.14
CA PRO A 117 11.21 -14.85 -1.55
C PRO A 117 12.18 -13.73 -1.92
N SER A 118 13.48 -13.98 -1.79
CA SER A 118 14.54 -13.13 -2.34
C SER A 118 14.54 -11.66 -1.84
N CYS A 119 13.88 -11.37 -0.72
CA CYS A 119 13.89 -10.06 -0.06
C CYS A 119 15.26 -9.67 0.52
N SER A 120 16.27 -10.54 0.37
CA SER A 120 17.69 -10.24 0.64
C SER A 120 18.41 -9.66 -0.58
N LEU A 121 17.97 -10.00 -1.78
CA LEU A 121 18.55 -9.54 -3.05
C LEU A 121 17.91 -8.22 -3.47
N VAL A 122 16.59 -8.14 -3.44
CA VAL A 122 15.81 -6.99 -3.89
C VAL A 122 14.94 -6.45 -2.75
N PRO A 123 14.93 -5.13 -2.50
CA PRO A 123 13.99 -4.54 -1.56
C PRO A 123 12.54 -4.73 -1.98
N GLU A 124 11.75 -5.24 -1.05
CA GLU A 124 10.33 -5.47 -1.25
C GLU A 124 9.55 -4.23 -0.87
N HIS A 125 8.59 -3.86 -1.72
CA HIS A 125 7.77 -2.67 -1.55
C HIS A 125 6.31 -2.97 -1.79
N GLY A 126 5.45 -2.28 -1.07
CA GLY A 126 4.02 -2.42 -1.25
C GLY A 126 3.26 -1.24 -0.65
N SER A 127 2.00 -1.15 -1.02
CA SER A 127 1.11 -0.16 -0.45
C SER A 127 -0.29 -0.70 -0.32
N LEU A 128 -1.01 -0.23 0.68
CA LEU A 128 -2.39 -0.56 0.92
C LEU A 128 -3.13 0.66 1.45
N VAL A 129 -4.39 0.81 1.07
CA VAL A 129 -5.22 1.93 1.53
C VAL A 129 -6.02 1.46 2.73
N CYS A 130 -5.85 2.16 3.85
CA CYS A 130 -6.62 1.95 5.07
C CYS A 130 -7.95 2.69 4.93
N SER A 131 -9.03 1.96 4.60
CA SER A 131 -10.37 2.54 4.45
C SER A 131 -10.99 3.01 5.76
N ARG A 132 -10.44 2.60 6.90
CA ARG A 132 -10.98 2.85 8.25
C ARG A 132 -9.87 3.29 9.21
N PRO A 133 -10.19 4.13 10.21
CA PRO A 133 -9.25 4.47 11.27
C PRO A 133 -9.07 3.30 12.25
N GLY A 134 -7.83 3.00 12.60
CA GLY A 134 -7.46 1.89 13.49
C GLY A 134 -5.95 1.69 13.58
N THR A 135 -5.52 0.60 14.19
CA THR A 135 -4.10 0.22 14.28
C THR A 135 -3.80 -0.86 13.25
N CYS A 136 -2.92 -0.56 12.30
CA CYS A 136 -2.38 -1.57 11.39
C CYS A 136 -1.14 -2.20 12.04
N LYS A 137 -1.18 -3.50 12.30
CA LYS A 137 -0.03 -4.27 12.77
C LYS A 137 0.58 -5.03 11.61
N ARG A 138 1.90 -4.97 11.52
CA ARG A 138 2.69 -5.66 10.50
C ARG A 138 3.46 -6.82 11.11
N PRO A 139 2.95 -8.06 11.06
CA PRO A 139 3.73 -9.24 11.41
C PRO A 139 4.84 -9.50 10.40
N ALA A 140 6.06 -9.58 10.90
CA ALA A 140 7.25 -10.03 10.21
C ALA A 140 7.81 -11.23 10.99
N SER A 141 7.85 -12.43 10.38
CA SER A 141 8.41 -13.64 11.02
C SER A 141 9.41 -14.35 10.13
#